data_AF-A0AAV1GZD0-F1
#
_entry.id   AF-A0AAV1GZD0-F1
#
_cell.length_a   1.000
_cell.length_b   1.000
_cell.length_c   1.000
_cell.angle_alpha   90.00
_cell.angle_beta   90.00
_cell.angle_gamma   90.00
#
_symmetry.space_group_name_H-M   'P 1'
#
loop_
_entity.id
_entity.type
_entity.pdbx_description
1 polymer ?
#
loop_
_entity_poly.entity_id
_entity_poly.type
_entity_poly.pdbx_seq_one_letter_code
_entity_poly.pdbx_strand_id
1 'polypeptide(L)'
;MKERRGQVDSTHWLLQEPVLWGTCLDLPSWAGQSLEKRLQTAGIVTLGQVVELTGPRMDDPEWTTPNGLAARLGLSSMRVTQKLLDHWRQRLTGHDLLLLNSPFNQTVTEEDPFPAIFLAPDFKDCSGPLLDFNHPAPLEGTPGKTKSW
;
A
#
# COMPACT_ATOMS: atom_id res chain seq x y z
N MET A 1 8.61 -0.43 12.86
CA MET A 1 8.58 -1.12 11.55
C MET A 1 7.28 -1.89 11.50
N LYS A 2 6.31 -1.47 10.68
CA LYS A 2 4.98 -2.10 10.62
C LYS A 2 5.11 -3.37 9.77
N GLU A 3 5.14 -4.52 10.43
CA GLU A 3 5.25 -5.83 9.79
C GLU A 3 3.93 -6.17 9.08
N ARG A 4 4.00 -6.66 7.84
CA ARG A 4 2.83 -7.07 7.06
C ARG A 4 2.25 -8.38 7.61
N ARG A 5 1.49 -8.30 8.71
CA ARG A 5 0.73 -9.46 9.21
C ARG A 5 -0.60 -9.53 8.46
N GLY A 6 -0.74 -10.52 7.58
CA GLY A 6 -2.04 -10.90 6.98
C GLY A 6 -2.33 -10.34 5.59
N GLN A 7 -1.32 -10.18 4.72
CA GLN A 7 -1.58 -9.71 3.35
C GLN A 7 -2.09 -10.85 2.47
N VAL A 8 -3.21 -10.56 1.81
CA VAL A 8 -3.98 -11.42 0.91
C VAL A 8 -3.14 -11.86 -0.29
N ASP A 9 -3.32 -13.12 -0.70
CA ASP A 9 -2.67 -13.80 -1.84
C ASP A 9 -3.12 -13.25 -3.21
N SER A 10 -3.25 -11.93 -3.32
CA SER A 10 -3.73 -11.25 -4.52
C SER A 10 -2.62 -10.41 -5.11
N THR A 11 -2.16 -10.82 -6.30
CA THR A 11 -1.23 -10.02 -7.09
C THR A 11 -1.86 -8.69 -7.51
N HIS A 12 -3.18 -8.65 -7.75
CA HIS A 12 -3.88 -7.41 -8.07
C HIS A 12 -3.73 -6.37 -6.94
N TRP A 13 -4.05 -6.75 -5.70
CA TRP A 13 -3.92 -5.83 -4.56
C TRP A 13 -2.47 -5.45 -4.26
N LEU A 14 -1.53 -6.38 -4.47
CA LEU A 14 -0.11 -6.08 -4.36
C LEU A 14 0.35 -5.03 -5.38
N LEU A 15 -0.08 -5.12 -6.64
CA LEU A 15 0.25 -4.15 -7.68
C LEU A 15 -0.42 -2.79 -7.46
N GLN A 16 -1.56 -2.74 -6.76
CA GLN A 16 -2.21 -1.49 -6.35
C GLN A 16 -1.58 -0.83 -5.12
N GLU A 17 -0.63 -1.48 -4.44
CA GLU A 17 0.03 -0.92 -3.26
C GLU A 17 0.71 0.41 -3.62
N PRO A 18 0.38 1.51 -2.92
CA PRO A 18 0.97 2.82 -3.20
C PRO A 18 2.44 2.87 -2.78
N VAL A 19 3.27 3.51 -3.61
CA VAL A 19 4.70 3.75 -3.36
C VAL A 19 5.00 5.15 -2.83
N LEU A 20 3.94 5.90 -2.51
CA LEU A 20 3.96 7.25 -1.96
C LEU A 20 3.01 7.32 -0.75
N TRP A 21 3.22 8.33 0.11
CA TRP A 21 2.28 8.76 1.15
C TRP A 21 2.21 7.84 2.39
N GLY A 22 3.36 7.46 2.95
CA GLY A 22 3.45 6.87 4.29
C GLY A 22 3.06 5.40 4.40
N THR A 23 2.95 4.69 3.28
CA THR A 23 2.64 3.25 3.23
C THR A 23 3.88 2.38 3.42
N CYS A 24 3.74 1.05 3.26
CA CYS A 24 4.86 0.13 3.42
C CYS A 24 5.99 0.40 2.41
N LEU A 25 5.61 0.84 1.21
CA LEU A 25 6.49 1.14 0.09
C LEU A 25 6.78 2.63 -0.08
N ASP A 26 6.56 3.44 0.96
CA ASP A 26 6.83 4.87 0.88
C ASP A 26 8.30 5.19 0.62
N LEU A 27 8.56 6.42 0.17
CA LEU A 27 9.89 6.88 -0.19
C LEU A 27 10.86 6.85 0.99
N PRO A 28 12.14 6.51 0.74
CA PRO A 28 13.15 6.62 1.76
C PRO A 28 13.40 8.08 2.13
N SER A 29 13.83 8.33 3.36
CA SER A 29 14.06 9.70 3.86
C SER A 29 15.04 10.54 3.01
N TRP A 30 15.94 9.90 2.25
CA TRP A 30 16.88 10.57 1.36
C TRP A 30 16.27 11.05 0.04
N ALA A 31 15.12 10.48 -0.38
CA ALA A 31 14.48 10.79 -1.66
C ALA A 31 14.07 12.27 -1.75
N GLY A 32 13.62 12.83 -0.63
CA GLY A 32 13.15 14.21 -0.51
C GLY A 32 11.95 14.53 -1.41
N GLN A 33 11.46 15.77 -1.30
CA GLN A 33 10.29 16.23 -2.07
C GLN A 33 10.53 16.30 -3.58
N SER A 34 11.80 16.38 -4.02
CA SER A 34 12.14 16.47 -5.43
C SER A 34 11.88 15.15 -6.18
N LEU A 35 12.13 14.01 -5.54
CA LEU A 35 11.85 12.70 -6.12
C LEU A 35 10.35 12.36 -6.03
N GLU A 36 9.71 12.70 -4.91
CA GLU A 36 8.26 12.59 -4.74
C GLU A 36 7.51 13.34 -5.86
N LYS A 37 7.86 14.60 -6.11
CA LYS A 37 7.26 15.40 -7.18
C LYS A 37 7.47 14.78 -8.56
N ARG A 38 8.63 14.18 -8.82
CA ARG A 38 8.93 13.50 -10.10
C ARG A 38 8.05 12.27 -10.28
N LEU A 39 7.90 11.45 -9.24
CA LEU A 39 7.02 10.28 -9.26
C LEU A 39 5.56 10.68 -9.51
N GLN A 40 5.07 11.70 -8.80
CA GLN A 40 3.72 12.26 -9.01
C GLN A 40 3.54 12.78 -10.45
N THR A 41 4.50 13.55 -10.95
CA THR A 41 4.43 14.11 -12.32
C THR A 41 4.51 13.02 -13.39
N ALA A 42 5.28 11.95 -13.14
CA ALA A 42 5.39 10.80 -14.01
C ALA A 42 4.18 9.86 -13.93
N GLY A 43 3.29 10.06 -12.94
CA GLY A 43 2.14 9.22 -12.66
C GLY A 43 2.51 7.89 -11.99
N ILE A 44 3.69 7.76 -11.40
CA ILE A 44 4.17 6.53 -10.74
C ILE A 44 3.83 6.63 -9.25
N VAL A 45 2.68 6.06 -8.89
CA VAL A 45 2.08 6.11 -7.56
C VAL A 45 1.85 4.71 -6.98
N THR A 46 1.85 3.64 -7.79
CA THR A 46 1.68 2.26 -7.33
C THR A 46 2.85 1.34 -7.70
N LEU A 47 2.96 0.21 -7.00
CA LEU A 47 3.95 -0.83 -7.28
C LEU A 47 3.81 -1.39 -8.70
N GLY A 48 2.59 -1.53 -9.20
CA GLY A 48 2.34 -2.05 -10.54
C GLY A 48 2.97 -1.20 -11.64
N GLN A 49 2.94 0.12 -11.50
CA GLN A 49 3.57 1.05 -12.44
C GLN A 49 5.10 0.99 -12.38
N VAL A 50 5.66 0.72 -11.19
CA VAL A 50 7.10 0.46 -11.05
C VAL A 50 7.48 -0.84 -11.75
N VAL A 51 6.73 -1.92 -11.48
CA VAL A 51 6.94 -3.25 -12.07
C VAL A 51 6.80 -3.23 -13.59
N GLU A 52 5.87 -2.45 -14.15
CA GLU A 52 5.74 -2.25 -15.59
C GLU A 52 7.01 -1.67 -16.22
N LEU A 53 7.72 -0.80 -15.50
CA LEU A 53 8.92 -0.11 -15.99
C LEU A 53 10.23 -0.86 -15.71
N THR A 54 10.26 -1.73 -14.71
CA THR A 54 11.50 -2.38 -14.23
C THR A 54 11.43 -3.91 -14.16
N GLY A 55 10.29 -4.48 -14.51
CA GLY A 55 10.01 -5.90 -14.34
C GLY A 55 9.72 -6.30 -12.88
N PRO A 56 9.18 -7.52 -12.67
CA PRO A 56 8.66 -7.99 -11.39
C PRO A 56 9.71 -8.18 -10.31
N ARG A 57 10.97 -8.40 -10.69
CA ARG A 57 12.03 -8.60 -9.72
C ARG A 57 12.67 -7.29 -9.24
N MET A 58 12.48 -6.18 -9.97
CA MET A 58 13.04 -4.85 -9.68
C MET A 58 14.56 -4.86 -9.39
N ASP A 59 15.26 -5.90 -9.81
CA ASP A 59 16.70 -6.06 -9.73
C ASP A 59 17.20 -6.01 -11.17
N ASP A 60 17.60 -4.82 -11.60
CA ASP A 60 18.12 -4.63 -12.95
C ASP A 60 19.65 -4.75 -12.92
N PRO A 61 20.23 -5.84 -13.47
CA PRO A 61 21.64 -5.87 -13.83
C PRO A 61 21.87 -5.89 -15.35
N GLU A 62 20.83 -5.85 -16.20
CA GLU A 62 21.04 -6.03 -17.64
C GLU A 62 21.20 -4.70 -18.40
N TRP A 63 22.38 -4.53 -18.98
CA TRP A 63 22.81 -3.45 -19.90
C TRP A 63 21.86 -3.22 -21.09
N THR A 64 20.84 -4.06 -21.28
CA THR A 64 20.03 -4.16 -22.50
C THR A 64 18.72 -3.38 -22.42
N THR A 65 18.27 -2.91 -21.24
CA THR A 65 17.09 -2.05 -21.12
C THR A 65 17.47 -0.69 -20.52
N PRO A 66 17.23 0.44 -21.22
CA PRO A 66 17.36 1.74 -20.58
C PRO A 66 16.38 1.77 -19.42
N ASN A 67 16.89 1.86 -18.19
CA ASN A 67 16.13 1.86 -16.94
C ASN A 67 14.87 2.75 -17.09
N GLY A 68 13.74 2.09 -17.36
CA GLY A 68 12.51 2.76 -17.79
C GLY A 68 12.05 3.75 -16.73
N LEU A 69 12.27 3.39 -15.47
CA LEU A 69 12.02 4.25 -14.32
C LEU A 69 12.94 5.47 -14.29
N ALA A 70 14.25 5.30 -14.48
CA ALA A 70 15.19 6.43 -14.51
C ALA A 70 14.85 7.42 -15.63
N ALA A 71 14.57 6.91 -16.84
CA ALA A 71 14.17 7.71 -17.98
C ALA A 71 12.83 8.43 -17.72
N ARG A 72 11.84 7.73 -17.16
CA ARG A 72 10.52 8.30 -16.86
C ARG A 72 10.57 9.39 -15.78
N LEU A 73 11.49 9.27 -14.82
CA LEU A 73 11.71 10.26 -13.77
C LEU A 73 12.67 11.39 -14.16
N GLY A 74 13.29 11.30 -15.34
CA GLY A 74 14.33 12.24 -15.79
C GLY A 74 15.55 12.23 -14.87
N LEU A 75 15.92 11.06 -14.37
CA LEU A 75 17.09 10.86 -13.51
C LEU A 75 18.30 10.50 -14.36
N SER A 76 19.37 11.29 -14.24
CA SER A 76 20.66 10.97 -14.85
C SER A 76 21.47 9.96 -14.05
N SER A 77 21.17 9.81 -12.75
CA SER A 77 21.92 8.96 -11.83
C SER A 77 21.28 7.58 -11.68
N MET A 78 21.88 6.57 -12.32
CA MET A 78 21.47 5.18 -12.14
C MET A 78 21.59 4.71 -10.69
N ARG A 79 22.52 5.28 -9.91
CA ARG A 79 22.66 4.97 -8.48
C ARG A 79 21.44 5.37 -7.67
N VAL A 80 20.78 6.47 -8.03
CA VAL A 80 19.56 6.93 -7.35
C VAL A 80 18.42 5.97 -7.63
N THR A 81 18.26 5.58 -8.90
CA THR A 81 17.22 4.63 -9.29
C THR A 81 17.44 3.26 -8.66
N GLN A 82 18.68 2.74 -8.66
CA GLN A 82 18.98 1.46 -8.03
C GLN A 82 18.69 1.49 -6.53
N LYS A 83 19.10 2.54 -5.82
CA LYS A 83 18.79 2.70 -4.39
C LYS A 83 17.30 2.72 -4.10
N LEU A 84 16.49 3.28 -5.01
CA LEU A 84 15.05 3.33 -4.86
C LEU A 84 14.43 1.94 -5.06
N LEU A 85 14.86 1.22 -6.10
CA LEU A 85 14.43 -0.15 -6.36
C LEU A 85 14.83 -1.10 -5.23
N ASP A 86 16.07 -1.00 -4.75
CA ASP A 86 16.56 -1.78 -3.61
C ASP A 86 15.71 -1.51 -2.35
N HIS A 87 15.34 -0.24 -2.11
CA HIS A 87 14.50 0.14 -0.98
C HIS A 87 13.10 -0.50 -1.06
N TRP A 88 12.43 -0.42 -2.20
CA TRP A 88 11.12 -1.06 -2.37
C TRP A 88 11.21 -2.58 -2.31
N ARG A 89 12.23 -3.17 -2.93
CA ARG A 89 12.48 -4.62 -2.90
C ARG A 89 12.70 -5.13 -1.47
N GLN A 90 13.43 -4.40 -0.63
CA GLN A 90 13.65 -4.75 0.78
C GLN A 90 12.37 -4.65 1.64
N ARG A 91 11.35 -3.92 1.18
CA ARG A 91 10.06 -3.78 1.85
C ARG A 91 9.02 -4.81 1.40
N LEU A 92 9.30 -5.53 0.32
CA LEU A 92 8.51 -6.67 -0.11
C LEU A 92 8.92 -7.92 0.67
N THR A 93 7.94 -8.72 1.04
CA THR A 93 8.18 -10.03 1.65
C THR A 93 8.62 -11.02 0.57
N GLY A 94 9.24 -12.15 0.97
CA GLY A 94 9.58 -13.21 0.02
C GLY A 94 8.34 -13.74 -0.72
N HIS A 95 7.18 -13.74 -0.05
CA HIS A 95 5.89 -14.08 -0.64
C HIS A 95 5.46 -13.07 -1.70
N ASP A 96 5.55 -11.77 -1.42
CA ASP A 96 5.23 -10.72 -2.40
C ASP A 96 6.08 -10.86 -3.67
N LEU A 97 7.36 -11.17 -3.53
CA LEU A 97 8.24 -11.39 -4.69
C LEU A 97 7.84 -12.63 -5.49
N LEU A 98 7.40 -13.72 -4.85
CA LEU A 98 6.86 -14.87 -5.56
C LEU A 98 5.56 -14.51 -6.29
N LEU A 99 4.69 -13.73 -5.65
CA LEU A 99 3.47 -13.21 -6.26
C LEU A 99 3.76 -12.27 -7.43
N LEU A 100 4.84 -11.50 -7.45
CA LEU A 100 5.18 -10.69 -8.63
C LEU A 100 5.73 -11.53 -9.79
N ASN A 101 6.44 -12.63 -9.48
CA ASN A 101 7.15 -13.45 -10.47
C ASN A 101 6.32 -14.60 -11.07
N SER A 102 5.12 -14.89 -10.54
CA SER A 102 4.30 -15.97 -11.09
C SER A 102 3.74 -15.60 -12.49
N PRO A 103 3.77 -16.53 -13.45
CA PRO A 103 3.31 -16.28 -14.82
C PRO A 103 1.78 -16.17 -14.94
N PHE A 104 1.03 -16.57 -13.91
CA PHE A 104 -0.44 -16.57 -13.90
C PHE A 104 -1.06 -15.24 -13.44
N ASN A 105 -0.24 -14.23 -13.19
CA ASN A 105 -0.64 -13.00 -12.50
C ASN A 105 -1.15 -11.85 -13.38
N GLN A 106 -1.18 -12.05 -14.70
CA GLN A 106 -1.57 -10.98 -15.64
C GLN A 106 -3.09 -10.90 -15.87
N THR A 107 -3.86 -11.87 -15.37
CA THR A 107 -5.32 -11.83 -15.46
C THR A 107 -5.88 -11.24 -14.17
N VAL A 108 -6.07 -9.92 -14.17
CA VAL A 108 -6.98 -9.25 -13.23
C VAL A 108 -8.35 -9.87 -13.45
N THR A 109 -8.75 -10.74 -12.53
CA THR A 109 -10.09 -11.32 -12.54
C THR A 109 -10.96 -10.38 -11.71
N GLU A 110 -12.12 -9.97 -12.22
CA GLU A 110 -13.09 -9.12 -11.50
C GLU A 110 -13.49 -9.66 -10.11
N GLU A 111 -13.15 -10.92 -9.83
CA GLU A 111 -13.47 -11.64 -8.61
C GLU A 111 -12.41 -11.54 -7.49
N ASP A 112 -11.46 -10.60 -7.54
CA ASP A 112 -10.46 -10.49 -6.46
C ASP A 112 -10.94 -9.54 -5.34
N PRO A 113 -11.67 -10.02 -4.32
CA PRO A 113 -12.31 -9.17 -3.33
C PRO A 113 -11.27 -8.37 -2.55
N PHE A 114 -11.66 -7.17 -2.13
CA PHE A 114 -10.84 -6.38 -1.22
C PHE A 114 -10.49 -7.19 0.04
N PRO A 115 -9.23 -7.15 0.52
CA PRO A 115 -8.81 -7.87 1.71
C PRO A 115 -9.72 -7.52 2.91
N ALA A 116 -10.16 -8.54 3.65
CA ALA A 116 -10.94 -8.31 4.86
C ALA A 116 -10.06 -7.62 5.92
N ILE A 117 -10.29 -6.32 6.15
CA ILE A 117 -9.61 -5.55 7.20
C ILE A 117 -10.44 -5.68 8.49
N PHE A 118 -9.86 -6.31 9.50
CA PHE A 118 -10.43 -6.34 10.84
C PHE A 118 -9.70 -5.31 11.72
N LEU A 119 -10.40 -4.23 12.08
CA LEU A 119 -9.95 -3.30 13.10
C LEU A 119 -10.60 -3.69 14.43
N ALA A 120 -9.79 -4.20 15.35
CA ALA A 120 -10.22 -4.42 16.73
C ALA A 120 -9.68 -3.26 17.59
N PRO A 121 -10.52 -2.30 18.01
CA PRO A 121 -10.09 -1.29 18.97
C PRO A 121 -9.65 -1.95 20.29
N ASP A 122 -8.46 -1.57 20.77
CA ASP A 122 -7.96 -2.02 22.07
C ASP A 122 -8.56 -1.15 23.17
N PHE A 123 -9.53 -1.69 23.90
CA PHE A 123 -10.23 -0.99 24.98
C PHE A 123 -9.64 -1.25 26.37
N LYS A 124 -8.44 -1.85 26.48
CA LYS A 124 -7.86 -2.25 27.78
C LYS A 124 -7.84 -1.14 28.85
N ASP A 125 -7.76 0.13 28.44
CA ASP A 125 -7.75 1.30 29.33
C ASP A 125 -8.95 2.25 29.13
N CYS A 126 -9.94 1.85 28.33
CA CYS A 126 -11.14 2.64 28.13
C CYS A 126 -12.23 2.18 29.11
N SER A 127 -12.80 3.13 29.86
CA SER A 127 -13.93 2.88 30.76
C SER A 127 -15.07 3.83 30.44
N GLY A 128 -16.30 3.32 30.49
CA GLY A 128 -17.49 4.10 30.21
C GLY A 128 -18.73 3.23 30.02
N PRO A 129 -19.93 3.80 30.18
CA PRO A 129 -21.20 3.06 30.15
C PRO A 129 -21.49 2.39 28.79
N LEU A 130 -20.82 2.80 27.71
CA LEU A 130 -20.94 2.20 26.37
C LEU A 130 -20.02 1.00 26.14
N LEU A 131 -19.09 0.74 27.07
CA LEU A 131 -18.13 -0.35 27.02
C LEU A 131 -18.47 -1.47 28.02
N ASP A 132 -19.50 -1.25 28.84
CA ASP A 132 -19.97 -2.20 29.86
C ASP A 132 -20.99 -3.15 29.23
N PHE A 133 -20.52 -4.30 28.73
CA PHE A 133 -21.33 -5.32 28.05
C PHE A 133 -22.44 -5.93 28.93
N ASN A 134 -22.47 -5.59 30.22
CA ASN A 134 -23.46 -6.07 31.19
C ASN A 134 -24.70 -5.19 31.32
N HIS A 135 -24.75 -4.03 30.64
CA HIS A 135 -25.93 -3.18 30.65
C HIS A 135 -26.45 -3.01 29.22
N PRO A 136 -27.44 -3.81 28.78
CA PRO A 136 -28.17 -3.48 27.56
C PRO A 136 -28.83 -2.12 27.76
N ALA A 137 -28.29 -1.09 27.10
CA ALA A 137 -28.95 0.19 27.02
C ALA A 137 -30.22 0.00 26.18
N PRO A 138 -31.41 0.35 26.69
CA PRO A 138 -32.62 0.34 25.87
C PRO A 138 -32.45 1.35 24.75
N LEU A 139 -32.47 0.89 23.49
CA LEU A 139 -32.64 1.75 22.32
C LEU A 139 -34.13 2.14 22.16
N GLU A 140 -34.82 2.47 23.25
CA GLU A 140 -36.09 3.17 23.12
C GLU A 140 -35.77 4.63 22.86
N GLY A 141 -35.99 5.05 21.61
CA GLY A 141 -35.99 6.46 21.25
C GLY A 141 -36.94 7.20 22.18
N THR A 142 -36.42 8.16 22.94
CA THR A 142 -37.28 9.08 23.70
C THR A 142 -38.26 9.73 22.73
N PRO A 143 -39.58 9.54 22.89
CA PRO A 143 -40.55 10.22 22.04
C PRO A 143 -40.36 11.73 22.25
N GLY A 144 -40.05 12.41 21.14
CA GLY A 144 -39.86 13.84 21.11
C GLY A 144 -41.02 14.54 21.78
N LYS A 145 -40.73 15.31 22.83
CA LYS A 145 -41.68 16.16 23.54
C LYS A 145 -42.17 17.23 22.57
N THR A 146 -43.28 16.96 21.88
CA THR A 146 -43.96 17.94 21.05
C THR A 146 -44.61 18.95 21.99
N LYS A 147 -44.04 20.16 22.04
CA LYS A 147 -44.68 21.31 22.66
C LYS A 147 -45.69 21.86 21.65
N SER A 148 -46.97 21.65 21.89
CA SER A 148 -48.04 22.39 21.20
C SER A 148 -48.22 23.75 21.88
N TRP A 149 -48.25 24.82 21.08
CA TRP A 149 -48.63 26.17 21.48
C TRP A 149 -50.11 26.24 21.88
#